data_AF-X6LGY9-F1
#
_entry.id   AF-X6LGY9-F1
#
_cell.length_a   1.000
_cell.length_b   1.000
_cell.length_c   1.000
_cell.angle_alpha   90.00
_cell.angle_beta   90.00
_cell.angle_gamma   90.00
#
_symmetry.space_group_name_H-M   'P 1'
#
loop_
_entity.id
_entity.type
_entity.pdbx_description
1 polymer ?
#
loop_
_entity_poly.entity_id
_entity_poly.type
_entity_poly.pdbx_seq_one_letter_code
_entity_poly.pdbx_strand_id
1 'polypeptide(L)'
;EDKYNRVKCAKLLGKLSMKWNEKQLNDAFNSLKDNHYFYKEALETITMKLSGKQFDNAFNCFISRFNCEGIAQELDEKQLNIALNYCMDKLNDKNERLYIRINCIEFLERISNKCNEQQLNEAFNSSMGIFTDKNNN
;
A
#
# COMPACT_ATOMS: atom_id res chain seq x y z
N GLU A 1 14.41 -25.04 -9.13
CA GLU A 1 12.95 -25.23 -8.97
C GLU A 1 12.22 -24.43 -10.03
N ASP A 2 11.22 -25.04 -10.67
CA ASP A 2 10.52 -24.45 -11.82
C ASP A 2 9.63 -23.27 -11.42
N LYS A 3 9.61 -22.23 -12.27
CA LYS A 3 8.84 -20.99 -12.07
C LYS A 3 7.35 -21.28 -11.92
N TYR A 4 6.83 -22.26 -12.66
CA TYR A 4 5.43 -22.68 -12.58
C TYR A 4 5.06 -23.20 -11.19
N ASN A 5 5.91 -24.05 -10.60
CA ASN A 5 5.71 -24.58 -9.26
C ASN A 5 5.72 -23.46 -8.21
N ARG A 6 6.65 -22.49 -8.33
CA ARG A 6 6.71 -21.35 -7.41
C ARG A 6 5.45 -20.48 -7.45
N VAL A 7 4.90 -20.22 -8.64
CA VAL A 7 3.64 -19.47 -8.79
C VAL A 7 2.47 -20.23 -8.14
N LYS A 8 2.39 -21.56 -8.33
CA LYS A 8 1.38 -22.38 -7.65
C LYS A 8 1.53 -22.35 -6.13
N CYS A 9 2.75 -22.44 -5.62
CA CYS A 9 3.03 -22.32 -4.20
C CYS A 9 2.61 -20.95 -3.66
N ALA A 10 2.94 -19.86 -4.33
CA ALA A 10 2.53 -18.52 -3.91
C ALA A 10 1.00 -18.37 -3.84
N LYS A 11 0.28 -18.88 -4.85
CA LYS A 11 -1.20 -18.91 -4.82
C LYS A 11 -1.75 -19.71 -3.64
N LEU A 12 -1.14 -20.85 -3.32
CA LEU A 12 -1.50 -21.64 -2.15
C LEU A 12 -1.23 -20.86 -0.85
N LEU A 13 -0.09 -20.19 -0.73
CA LEU A 13 0.26 -19.35 0.42
C LEU A 13 -0.75 -18.22 0.63
N GLY A 14 -1.18 -17.55 -0.45
CA GLY A 14 -2.25 -16.55 -0.40
C GLY A 14 -3.53 -17.11 0.23
N LYS A 15 -3.99 -18.30 -0.20
CA LYS A 15 -5.17 -18.95 0.37
C LYS A 15 -5.01 -19.36 1.84
N LEU A 16 -3.84 -19.86 2.22
CA LEU A 16 -3.55 -20.28 3.59
C LEU A 16 -3.38 -19.12 4.56
N SER A 17 -2.97 -17.95 4.06
CA SER A 17 -2.72 -16.75 4.86
C SER A 17 -3.91 -16.30 5.71
N MET A 18 -5.13 -16.67 5.30
CA MET A 18 -6.37 -16.40 6.04
C MET A 18 -6.40 -16.98 7.47
N LYS A 19 -5.53 -17.95 7.78
CA LYS A 19 -5.46 -18.64 9.07
C LYS A 19 -4.12 -18.44 9.81
N TRP A 20 -3.25 -17.59 9.28
CA TRP A 20 -1.92 -17.40 9.83
C TRP A 20 -1.88 -16.38 10.96
N ASN A 21 -0.88 -16.53 11.82
CA ASN A 21 -0.54 -15.50 12.79
C ASN A 21 0.33 -14.41 12.15
N GLU A 22 0.53 -13.33 12.89
CA GLU A 22 1.27 -12.14 12.45
C GLU A 22 2.70 -12.46 11.96
N LYS A 23 3.43 -13.33 12.67
CA LYS A 23 4.78 -13.74 12.28
C LYS A 23 4.77 -14.46 10.93
N GLN A 24 3.87 -15.43 10.75
CA GLN A 24 3.74 -16.19 9.51
C GLN A 24 3.39 -15.30 8.32
N LEU A 25 2.49 -14.33 8.52
CA LEU A 25 2.12 -13.36 7.49
C LEU A 25 3.33 -12.52 7.07
N ASN A 26 4.08 -11.98 8.04
CA ASN A 26 5.25 -11.16 7.76
C ASN A 26 6.38 -11.96 7.10
N ASP A 27 6.64 -13.18 7.55
CA ASP A 27 7.66 -14.04 6.95
C ASP A 27 7.31 -14.40 5.50
N ALA A 28 6.05 -14.71 5.23
CA ALA A 28 5.57 -15.00 3.89
C ALA A 28 5.64 -13.76 2.98
N PHE A 29 5.21 -12.59 3.46
CA PHE A 29 5.31 -11.34 2.72
C PHE A 29 6.77 -11.05 2.32
N ASN A 30 7.69 -11.11 3.28
CA ASN A 30 9.11 -10.83 3.03
C ASN A 30 9.74 -11.83 2.07
N SER A 31 9.27 -13.08 2.06
CA SER A 31 9.75 -14.10 1.12
C SER A 31 9.24 -13.88 -0.31
N LEU A 32 8.07 -13.26 -0.48
CA LEU A 32 7.42 -13.09 -1.79
C LEU A 32 7.67 -11.73 -2.45
N LYS A 33 7.95 -10.67 -1.67
CA LYS A 33 7.94 -9.26 -2.13
C LYS A 33 8.92 -8.93 -3.25
N ASP A 34 10.01 -9.67 -3.41
CA ASP A 34 11.03 -9.37 -4.42
C ASP A 34 10.65 -9.85 -5.83
N ASN A 35 9.78 -10.87 -5.94
CA ASN A 35 9.28 -11.39 -7.23
C ASN A 35 7.81 -11.05 -7.46
N HIS A 36 7.48 -9.82 -7.11
CA HIS A 36 6.11 -9.33 -7.00
C HIS A 36 5.25 -9.48 -8.25
N TYR A 37 5.82 -9.34 -9.46
CA TYR A 37 5.07 -9.50 -10.71
C TYR A 37 4.37 -10.87 -10.81
N PHE A 38 5.00 -11.93 -10.31
CA PHE A 38 4.45 -13.28 -10.37
C PHE A 38 3.55 -13.63 -9.18
N TYR A 39 3.68 -12.91 -8.07
CA TYR A 39 3.02 -13.23 -6.80
C TYR A 39 2.07 -12.14 -6.31
N LYS A 40 1.66 -11.22 -7.20
CA LYS A 40 0.83 -10.06 -6.89
C LYS A 40 -0.41 -10.44 -6.07
N GLU A 41 -1.21 -11.38 -6.55
CA GLU A 41 -2.45 -11.83 -5.89
C GLU A 41 -2.20 -12.35 -4.45
N ALA A 42 -1.12 -13.13 -4.27
CA ALA A 42 -0.74 -13.64 -2.95
C ALA A 42 -0.26 -12.52 -2.02
N LEU A 43 0.54 -11.58 -2.55
CA LEU A 43 1.03 -10.42 -1.80
C LEU A 43 -0.10 -9.48 -1.40
N GLU A 44 -1.09 -9.25 -2.26
CA GLU A 44 -2.29 -8.45 -1.94
C GLU A 44 -3.06 -9.13 -0.81
N THR A 45 -3.37 -10.42 -0.97
CA THR A 45 -4.10 -11.20 0.06
C THR A 45 -3.40 -11.17 1.41
N ILE A 46 -2.08 -11.39 1.43
CA ILE A 46 -1.28 -11.38 2.67
C ILE A 46 -1.27 -9.97 3.27
N THR A 47 -1.06 -8.93 2.45
CA THR A 47 -1.06 -7.54 2.92
C THR A 47 -2.36 -7.18 3.60
N MET A 48 -3.50 -7.60 3.05
CA MET A 48 -4.82 -7.35 3.64
C MET A 48 -5.02 -8.02 5.01
N LYS A 49 -4.18 -9.02 5.37
CA LYS A 49 -4.18 -9.64 6.70
C LYS A 49 -3.18 -9.05 7.67
N LEU A 50 -2.26 -8.20 7.19
CA LEU A 50 -1.34 -7.48 8.05
C LEU A 50 -2.07 -6.32 8.75
N SER A 51 -1.56 -5.93 9.91
CA SER A 51 -2.05 -4.76 10.66
C SER A 51 -0.90 -3.95 11.24
N GLY A 52 -1.19 -2.73 11.67
CA GLY A 52 -0.22 -1.84 12.31
C GLY A 52 1.04 -1.63 11.47
N LYS A 53 2.21 -1.73 12.13
CA LYS A 53 3.51 -1.49 11.50
C LYS A 53 3.84 -2.45 10.35
N GLN A 54 3.31 -3.68 10.39
CA GLN A 54 3.56 -4.64 9.32
C GLN A 54 2.80 -4.28 8.06
N PHE A 55 1.55 -3.85 8.21
CA PHE A 55 0.76 -3.32 7.10
C PHE A 55 1.43 -2.08 6.51
N ASP A 56 1.87 -1.13 7.35
CA ASP A 56 2.61 0.07 6.91
C ASP A 56 3.83 -0.28 6.04
N ASN A 57 4.68 -1.19 6.52
CA ASN A 57 5.85 -1.67 5.77
C ASN A 57 5.46 -2.33 4.43
N ALA A 58 4.40 -3.13 4.41
CA ALA A 58 3.91 -3.79 3.20
C ALA A 58 3.33 -2.76 2.22
N PHE A 59 2.54 -1.81 2.70
CA PHE A 59 1.92 -0.75 1.92
C PHE A 59 2.97 0.16 1.27
N ASN A 60 4.03 0.53 2.00
CA ASN A 60 5.17 1.24 1.43
C ASN A 60 5.78 0.48 0.23
N CYS A 61 5.96 -0.84 0.36
CA CYS A 61 6.43 -1.65 -0.77
C CYS A 61 5.47 -1.55 -1.96
N PHE A 62 4.15 -1.57 -1.71
CA PHE A 62 3.11 -1.42 -2.72
C PHE A 62 3.16 -0.08 -3.43
N ILE A 63 3.09 1.05 -2.70
CA ILE A 63 3.16 2.39 -3.32
C ILE A 63 4.48 2.59 -4.08
N SER A 64 5.59 2.04 -3.58
CA SER A 64 6.91 2.23 -4.19
C SER A 64 7.17 1.38 -5.44
N ARG A 65 6.42 0.29 -5.64
CA ARG A 65 6.74 -0.73 -6.67
C ARG A 65 5.52 -1.24 -7.45
N PHE A 66 4.29 -0.92 -7.05
CA PHE A 66 3.06 -1.54 -7.54
C PHE A 66 1.96 -0.49 -7.82
N ASN A 67 0.98 -0.87 -8.64
CA ASN A 67 -0.33 -0.24 -8.64
C ASN A 67 -1.13 -0.78 -7.44
N CYS A 68 -1.63 0.12 -6.58
CA CYS A 68 -2.33 -0.20 -5.33
C CYS A 68 -3.84 -0.48 -5.51
N GLU A 69 -4.30 -0.67 -6.73
CA GLU A 69 -5.72 -0.86 -7.07
C GLU A 69 -6.41 -1.98 -6.28
N GLY A 70 -5.78 -3.16 -6.17
CA GLY A 70 -6.35 -4.29 -5.43
C GLY A 70 -6.47 -4.02 -3.93
N ILE A 71 -5.47 -3.36 -3.35
CA ILE A 71 -5.45 -3.02 -1.92
C ILE A 71 -6.47 -1.94 -1.61
N ALA A 72 -6.58 -0.89 -2.44
CA ALA A 72 -7.49 0.24 -2.23
C ALA A 72 -8.95 -0.19 -2.04
N GLN A 73 -9.36 -1.32 -2.65
CA GLN A 73 -10.72 -1.83 -2.60
C GLN A 73 -11.08 -2.54 -1.28
N GLU A 74 -10.11 -3.01 -0.50
CA GLU A 74 -10.40 -3.88 0.65
C GLU A 74 -9.92 -3.35 2.01
N LEU A 75 -9.35 -2.15 2.08
CA LEU A 75 -8.87 -1.55 3.34
C LEU A 75 -9.96 -1.44 4.39
N ASP A 76 -9.68 -1.95 5.58
CA ASP A 76 -10.42 -1.59 6.78
C ASP A 76 -10.08 -0.17 7.25
N GLU A 77 -10.82 0.37 8.22
CA GLU A 77 -10.64 1.74 8.70
C GLU A 77 -9.22 2.02 9.25
N LYS A 78 -8.60 1.04 9.94
CA LYS A 78 -7.25 1.21 10.50
C LYS A 78 -6.20 1.22 9.39
N GLN A 79 -6.32 0.31 8.44
CA GLN A 79 -5.43 0.23 7.27
C GLN A 79 -5.60 1.46 6.37
N LEU A 80 -6.84 1.95 6.19
CA LEU A 80 -7.15 3.17 5.45
C LEU A 80 -6.46 4.38 6.08
N ASN A 81 -6.54 4.53 7.41
CA ASN A 81 -5.85 5.61 8.12
C ASN A 81 -4.32 5.54 7.96
N ILE A 82 -3.73 4.34 8.05
CA ILE A 82 -2.29 4.16 7.83
C ILE A 82 -1.92 4.55 6.39
N ALA A 83 -2.68 4.08 5.40
CA ALA A 83 -2.42 4.36 4.00
C ALA A 83 -2.59 5.85 3.64
N LEU A 84 -3.62 6.50 4.19
CA LEU A 84 -3.83 7.95 4.07
C LEU A 84 -2.66 8.74 4.61
N ASN A 85 -2.27 8.47 5.86
CA ASN A 85 -1.15 9.15 6.51
C ASN A 85 0.15 8.97 5.74
N TYR A 86 0.44 7.73 5.31
CA TYR A 86 1.59 7.44 4.47
C TYR A 86 1.59 8.31 3.21
N CYS A 87 0.47 8.36 2.47
CA CYS A 87 0.38 9.14 1.25
C CYS A 87 0.53 10.65 1.50
N MET A 88 -0.06 11.19 2.57
CA MET A 88 0.09 12.59 2.94
C MET A 88 1.53 12.94 3.31
N ASP A 89 2.20 12.10 4.11
CA ASP A 89 3.62 12.27 4.44
C ASP A 89 4.49 12.31 3.18
N LYS A 90 4.22 11.41 2.22
CA LYS A 90 4.96 11.38 0.95
C LYS A 90 4.67 12.58 0.07
N LEU A 91 3.46 13.11 0.08
CA LEU A 91 3.11 14.30 -0.70
C LEU A 91 3.79 15.56 -0.17
N ASN A 92 3.92 15.66 1.16
CA ASN A 92 4.51 16.79 1.87
C ASN A 92 6.06 16.72 1.94
N ASP A 93 6.66 15.55 1.69
CA ASP A 93 8.12 15.41 1.61
C ASP A 93 8.66 15.95 0.27
N LYS A 94 9.39 17.07 0.36
CA LYS A 94 10.00 17.78 -0.79
C LYS A 94 11.12 16.99 -1.46
N ASN A 95 11.73 16.04 -0.76
CA ASN A 95 12.79 15.20 -1.28
C ASN A 95 12.26 13.84 -1.78
N GLU A 96 10.97 13.58 -1.64
CA GLU A 96 10.39 12.33 -2.09
C GLU A 96 10.37 12.26 -3.62
N ARG A 97 10.57 11.05 -4.14
CA ARG A 97 10.65 10.81 -5.57
C ARG A 97 9.30 11.11 -6.21
N LEU A 98 9.33 11.83 -7.34
CA LEU A 98 8.13 12.26 -8.05
C LEU A 98 7.15 11.12 -8.34
N TYR A 99 7.65 9.95 -8.74
CA TYR A 99 6.78 8.80 -9.04
C TYR A 99 6.07 8.26 -7.79
N ILE A 100 6.67 8.35 -6.60
CA ILE A 100 6.03 7.95 -5.33
C ILE A 100 4.91 8.93 -5.01
N ARG A 101 5.14 10.24 -5.18
CA ARG A 101 4.12 11.27 -5.00
C ARG A 101 2.95 11.08 -5.97
N ILE A 102 3.22 10.80 -7.24
CA ILE A 102 2.19 10.47 -8.24
C ILE A 102 1.37 9.24 -7.81
N ASN A 103 2.04 8.16 -7.40
CA ASN A 103 1.35 6.96 -6.91
C ASN A 103 0.48 7.24 -5.67
N CYS A 104 0.92 8.13 -4.78
CA CYS A 104 0.12 8.57 -3.65
C CYS A 104 -1.12 9.36 -4.08
N ILE A 105 -0.99 10.27 -5.06
CA ILE A 105 -2.13 11.03 -5.60
C ILE A 105 -3.16 10.08 -6.21
N GLU A 106 -2.72 9.16 -7.08
CA GLU A 106 -3.64 8.19 -7.70
C GLU A 106 -4.30 7.27 -6.65
N PHE A 107 -3.56 6.91 -5.60
CA PHE A 107 -4.12 6.11 -4.51
C PHE A 107 -5.19 6.89 -3.75
N LEU A 108 -4.90 8.14 -3.36
CA LEU A 108 -5.85 9.04 -2.68
C LEU A 108 -7.12 9.25 -3.50
N GLU A 109 -6.99 9.45 -4.82
CA GLU A 109 -8.12 9.55 -5.73
C GLU A 109 -9.02 8.31 -5.64
N ARG A 110 -8.42 7.10 -5.69
CA ARG A 110 -9.16 5.83 -5.63
C ARG A 110 -9.87 5.61 -4.29
N ILE A 111 -9.26 6.01 -3.17
CA ILE A 111 -9.84 5.79 -1.84
C ILE A 111 -10.75 6.93 -1.36
N SER A 112 -10.81 8.06 -2.08
CA SER A 112 -11.56 9.26 -1.70
C SER A 112 -13.01 8.97 -1.28
N ASN A 113 -13.73 8.13 -2.02
CA ASN A 113 -15.13 7.77 -1.73
C ASN A 113 -15.30 6.92 -0.45
N LYS A 114 -14.21 6.43 0.13
CA LYS A 114 -14.19 5.66 1.38
C LYS A 114 -13.81 6.51 2.58
N CYS A 115 -13.24 7.69 2.35
CA CYS A 115 -12.82 8.59 3.40
C CYS A 115 -14.04 9.26 4.06
N ASN A 116 -13.97 9.43 5.37
CA ASN A 116 -14.89 10.29 6.10
C ASN A 116 -14.50 11.78 5.92
N GLU A 117 -15.34 12.68 6.40
CA GLU A 117 -15.14 14.13 6.26
C GLU A 117 -13.79 14.61 6.84
N GLN A 118 -13.41 14.09 8.02
CA GLN A 118 -12.14 14.45 8.64
C GLN A 118 -10.94 14.02 7.76
N GLN A 119 -10.94 12.78 7.28
CA GLN A 119 -9.90 12.24 6.40
C GLN A 119 -9.82 13.02 5.08
N LEU A 120 -10.96 13.39 4.51
CA LEU A 120 -11.01 14.22 3.29
C LEU A 120 -10.41 15.60 3.53
N ASN A 121 -10.70 16.23 4.68
CA ASN A 121 -10.12 17.52 5.04
C ASN A 121 -8.59 17.46 5.23
N GLU A 122 -8.08 16.39 5.86
CA GLU A 122 -6.64 16.15 6.01
C GLU A 122 -5.95 15.96 4.64
N ALA A 123 -6.55 15.15 3.77
CA ALA A 123 -6.05 14.92 2.41
C ALA A 123 -6.09 16.20 1.55
N PHE A 124 -7.14 17.02 1.71
CA PHE A 124 -7.26 18.32 1.05
C PHE A 124 -6.13 19.26 1.48
N ASN A 125 -5.90 19.41 2.79
CA ASN A 125 -4.86 20.30 3.32
C ASN A 125 -3.46 19.88 2.84
N SER A 126 -3.17 18.57 2.86
CA SER A 126 -1.91 18.02 2.35
C SER A 126 -1.74 18.29 0.86
N SER A 127 -2.80 18.12 0.07
CA SER A 127 -2.77 18.39 -1.37
C SER A 127 -2.62 19.88 -1.68
N MET A 128 -3.23 20.77 -0.88
CA MET A 128 -3.11 22.22 -1.06
C MET A 128 -1.70 22.74 -0.75
N GLY A 129 -0.95 22.02 0.11
CA GLY A 129 0.47 22.27 0.35
C GLY A 129 1.28 22.31 -0.97
N ILE A 130 0.93 21.46 -1.94
CA ILE A 130 1.61 21.38 -3.24
C ILE A 130 1.51 22.70 -4.03
N PHE A 131 0.36 23.39 -3.97
CA PHE A 131 0.12 24.64 -4.72
C PHE A 131 0.57 25.88 -3.95
N THR A 132 0.56 25.82 -2.63
CA THR A 132 0.89 26.95 -1.75
C THR A 132 2.36 26.99 -1.36
N ASP A 133 3.07 25.88 -1.56
CA ASP A 133 4.52 25.84 -1.59
C ASP A 133 5.03 26.72 -2.73
N LYS A 134 5.32 27.98 -2.40
CA LYS A 134 6.09 28.91 -3.23
C LYS A 134 7.54 28.41 -3.35
N ASN A 135 7.74 27.26 -3.97
CA ASN A 135 9.04 26.87 -4.49
C ASN A 135 9.11 27.33 -5.94
N ASN A 136 9.65 28.54 -6.04
CA ASN A 136 10.35 29.09 -7.19
C ASN A 136 11.01 27.96 -8.00
N ASN A 137 10.46 27.70 -9.18
CA ASN A 137 11.24 27.37 -10.34
C ASN A 137 10.85 28.38 -11.43
#